data_AF-A0A959Y6X5-F1
#
_entry.id   AF-A0A959Y6X5-F1
#
_cell.length_a   1.000
_cell.length_b   1.000
_cell.length_c   1.000
_cell.angle_alpha   90.00
_cell.angle_beta   90.00
_cell.angle_gamma   90.00
#
_symmetry.space_group_name_H-M   'P 1'
#
loop_
_entity.id
_entity.type
_entity.pdbx_description
1 polymer ?
#
loop_
_entity_poly.entity_id
_entity_poly.type
_entity_poly.pdbx_seq_one_letter_code
_entity_poly.pdbx_strand_id
1 'polypeptide(L)'
;ALNNSGDPLVLTDDNGTTIDAVTYDLSWYNDAVKDDGGWTLEQIDPTTPCSGAANWTASNAGAGGTPGAQNSVYAIVPDSDPPVLVSV
;
A
#
# COMPACT_ATOMS: atom_id res chain seq x y z
N ALA A 1 14.45 12.12 -1.28
CA ALA A 1 13.10 12.65 -1.08
C ALA A 1 12.18 11.86 -1.99
N LEU A 2 10.99 11.50 -1.54
CA LEU A 2 10.01 10.79 -2.36
C LEU A 2 9.24 11.78 -3.24
N ASN A 3 8.83 11.34 -4.43
CA ASN A 3 8.03 12.15 -5.34
C ASN A 3 6.56 12.22 -4.89
N ASN A 4 5.95 13.41 -4.92
CA ASN A 4 4.58 13.62 -4.43
C ASN A 4 3.52 12.93 -5.31
N SER A 5 3.81 12.66 -6.59
CA SER A 5 2.87 12.02 -7.52
C SER A 5 2.96 10.49 -7.54
N GLY A 6 4.05 9.92 -7.05
CA GLY A 6 4.35 8.49 -7.18
C GLY A 6 5.84 8.23 -7.39
N ASP A 7 6.35 7.16 -6.80
CA ASP A 7 7.77 6.76 -6.86
C ASP A 7 7.90 5.26 -6.54
N PRO A 8 8.88 4.54 -7.10
CA PRO A 8 9.27 3.24 -6.56
C PRO A 8 9.88 3.40 -5.17
N LEU A 9 9.37 2.62 -4.22
CA LEU A 9 9.89 2.46 -2.88
C LEU A 9 10.36 1.01 -2.71
N VAL A 10 11.57 0.83 -2.18
CA VAL A 10 12.16 -0.49 -1.91
C VAL A 10 12.61 -0.54 -0.47
N LEU A 11 12.18 -1.57 0.25
CA LEU A 11 12.65 -1.90 1.58
C LEU A 11 13.71 -3.00 1.45
N THR A 12 14.90 -2.77 1.99
CA THR A 12 16.01 -3.74 1.97
C THR A 12 16.50 -4.05 3.38
N ASP A 13 17.03 -5.25 3.57
CA ASP A 13 17.80 -5.59 4.77
C ASP A 13 19.22 -4.98 4.73
N ASP A 14 19.99 -5.19 5.80
CA ASP A 14 21.36 -4.68 5.93
C ASP A 14 22.35 -5.33 4.93
N ASN A 15 21.98 -6.44 4.29
CA ASN A 15 22.76 -7.12 3.26
C ASN A 15 22.39 -6.64 1.84
N GLY A 16 21.42 -5.72 1.71
CA GLY A 16 20.89 -5.24 0.44
C GLY A 16 19.87 -6.18 -0.21
N THR A 17 19.38 -7.19 0.52
CA THR A 17 18.31 -8.08 0.05
C THR A 17 17.00 -7.32 0.09
N THR A 18 16.25 -7.30 -1.02
CA THR A 18 14.91 -6.70 -1.06
C THR A 18 13.95 -7.51 -0.19
N ILE A 19 13.37 -6.84 0.80
CA ILE A 19 12.29 -7.36 1.66
C ILE A 19 10.94 -7.11 0.99
N ASP A 20 10.73 -5.89 0.48
CA ASP A 20 9.49 -5.50 -0.19
C ASP A 20 9.76 -4.36 -1.19
N ALA A 21 8.88 -4.23 -2.18
CA ALA A 21 8.93 -3.15 -3.16
C ALA A 21 7.52 -2.77 -3.64
N VAL A 22 7.27 -1.47 -3.70
CA VAL A 22 6.00 -0.92 -4.20
C VAL A 22 6.28 0.28 -5.08
N THR A 23 5.57 0.40 -6.20
CA THR A 23 5.51 1.65 -6.94
C THR A 23 4.17 2.28 -6.63
N TYR A 24 4.17 3.25 -5.71
CA TYR A 24 2.94 3.91 -5.29
C TYR A 24 2.59 5.04 -6.26
N ASP A 25 1.32 5.41 -6.30
CA ASP A 25 0.79 6.53 -7.06
C ASP A 25 -0.17 7.33 -6.18
N LEU A 26 -0.28 8.64 -6.43
CA LEU A 26 -1.17 9.51 -5.66
C LEU A 26 -2.64 9.06 -5.72
N SER A 27 -3.06 8.45 -6.83
CA SER A 27 -4.41 7.89 -6.99
C SER A 27 -4.75 6.80 -5.97
N TRP A 28 -3.76 6.17 -5.33
CA TRP A 28 -3.98 5.09 -4.37
C TRP A 28 -4.57 5.58 -3.05
N TYR A 29 -4.54 6.89 -2.76
CA TYR A 29 -5.23 7.45 -1.60
C TYR A 29 -6.73 7.18 -1.64
N ASN A 30 -7.32 7.06 -2.84
CA ASN A 30 -8.76 6.90 -3.05
C ASN A 30 -9.61 7.98 -2.32
N ASP A 31 -9.01 9.14 -2.04
CA ASP A 31 -9.59 10.23 -1.29
C ASP A 31 -8.94 11.56 -1.73
N ALA A 32 -9.73 12.40 -2.41
CA ALA A 32 -9.28 13.66 -3.01
C ALA A 32 -9.02 14.80 -2.00
N VAL A 33 -9.25 14.56 -0.71
CA VAL A 33 -8.89 15.50 0.37
C VAL A 33 -7.60 15.06 1.03
N LYS A 34 -7.38 13.74 1.13
CA LYS A 34 -6.23 13.18 1.83
C LYS A 34 -4.99 13.08 0.92
N ASP A 35 -5.16 13.06 -0.39
CA ASP A 35 -4.07 13.09 -1.36
C ASP A 35 -3.35 14.45 -1.42
N ASP A 36 -4.00 15.54 -1.03
CA ASP A 36 -3.42 16.88 -0.87
C ASP A 36 -2.45 17.01 0.35
N GLY A 37 -2.28 15.93 1.11
CA GLY A 37 -1.26 15.81 2.17
C GLY A 37 -1.82 15.89 3.60
N GLY A 38 -0.93 15.64 4.57
CA GLY A 38 -1.31 15.48 5.98
C GLY A 38 -1.80 14.08 6.35
N TRP A 39 -1.86 13.17 5.38
CA TRP A 39 -2.26 11.77 5.55
C TRP A 39 -1.22 10.84 4.94
N THR A 40 -1.09 9.64 5.50
CA THR A 40 -0.24 8.57 4.95
C THR A 40 -1.05 7.62 4.09
N LEU A 41 -0.40 7.07 3.07
CA LEU A 41 -0.90 5.91 2.34
C LEU A 41 -0.56 4.64 3.14
N GLU A 42 -1.56 3.81 3.43
CA GLU A 42 -1.43 2.61 4.27
C GLU A 42 -1.83 1.35 3.48
N GLN A 43 -1.05 0.28 3.64
CA GLN A 43 -1.39 -1.05 3.13
C GLN A 43 -2.52 -1.66 3.97
N ILE A 44 -3.51 -2.25 3.31
CA ILE A 44 -4.70 -2.83 3.95
C ILE A 44 -4.38 -4.23 4.49
N ASP A 45 -3.95 -5.13 3.62
CA ASP A 45 -3.61 -6.52 3.92
C ASP A 45 -2.14 -6.83 3.59
N PRO A 46 -1.27 -7.02 4.60
CA PRO A 46 0.14 -7.33 4.38
C PRO A 46 0.39 -8.77 3.89
N THR A 47 -0.64 -9.61 3.86
CA THR A 47 -0.53 -11.03 3.46
C THR A 47 -0.93 -11.27 2.01
N THR A 48 -1.55 -10.28 1.35
CA THR A 48 -2.01 -10.42 -0.04
C THR A 48 -0.92 -9.99 -1.03
N PRO A 49 -0.32 -10.93 -1.79
CA PRO A 49 0.69 -10.60 -2.78
C PRO A 49 0.08 -9.93 -4.02
N CYS A 50 0.88 -9.11 -4.71
CA CYS A 50 0.57 -8.60 -6.06
C CYS A 50 -0.72 -7.76 -6.21
N SER A 51 -1.17 -7.10 -5.15
CA SER A 51 -2.47 -6.43 -5.11
C SER A 51 -2.48 -4.97 -5.60
N GLY A 52 -1.30 -4.34 -5.75
CA GLY A 52 -1.16 -2.98 -6.28
C GLY A 52 -2.11 -1.98 -5.59
N ALA A 53 -2.69 -1.05 -6.34
CA ALA A 53 -3.59 -0.02 -5.83
C ALA A 53 -4.77 -0.53 -4.99
N ALA A 54 -5.23 -1.77 -5.22
CA ALA A 54 -6.39 -2.32 -4.53
C ALA A 54 -6.14 -2.60 -3.04
N ASN A 55 -4.86 -2.68 -2.64
CA ASN A 55 -4.45 -3.00 -1.27
C ASN A 55 -3.85 -1.79 -0.54
N TRP A 56 -4.05 -0.59 -1.07
CA TRP A 56 -3.58 0.64 -0.45
C TRP A 56 -4.72 1.65 -0.42
N THR A 57 -4.76 2.42 0.66
CA THR A 57 -5.72 3.50 0.81
C THR A 57 -5.21 4.52 1.82
N ALA A 58 -5.82 5.70 1.86
CA ALA A 58 -5.48 6.73 2.83
C ALA A 58 -5.74 6.27 4.27
N SER A 59 -4.88 6.67 5.20
CA SER A 59 -5.08 6.43 6.62
C SER A 59 -6.43 6.95 7.11
N ASN A 60 -7.06 6.21 8.02
CA ASN A 60 -8.23 6.60 8.79
C ASN A 60 -7.88 7.15 10.18
N ALA A 61 -6.59 7.15 10.55
CA ALA A 61 -6.16 7.68 11.84
C ALA A 61 -6.33 9.21 11.87
N GLY A 62 -6.99 9.75 12.89
CA GLY A 62 -7.20 11.20 13.04
C GLY A 62 -5.90 12.02 13.16
N ALA A 63 -4.76 11.38 13.43
CA ALA A 63 -3.43 11.99 13.43
C ALA A 63 -2.77 12.05 12.03
N GLY A 64 -3.44 11.55 10.99
CA GLY A 64 -2.93 11.47 9.62
C GLY A 64 -2.21 10.17 9.28
N GLY A 65 -1.86 9.33 10.25
CA GLY A 65 -1.19 8.05 10.01
C GLY A 65 -0.97 7.25 11.29
N THR A 66 -0.43 6.03 11.16
CA THR A 66 -0.13 5.13 12.29
C THR A 66 1.35 4.76 12.41
N PRO A 67 2.29 5.71 12.57
CA PRO A 67 3.70 5.38 12.70
C PRO A 67 3.98 4.54 13.96
N GLY A 68 4.67 3.41 13.79
CA GLY A 68 5.03 2.50 14.90
C GLY A 68 3.87 1.68 15.47
N ALA A 69 2.69 1.74 14.84
CA ALA A 69 1.52 0.95 15.21
C ALA A 69 0.97 0.23 13.97
N GLN A 70 -0.03 -0.64 14.17
CA GLN A 70 -0.76 -1.27 13.07
C GLN A 70 -1.52 -0.21 12.25
N ASN A 71 -1.56 -0.39 10.93
CA ASN A 71 -2.31 0.46 10.00
C ASN A 71 -3.78 0.56 10.42
N SER A 72 -4.32 1.77 10.32
CA SER A 72 -5.72 2.08 10.66
C SER A 72 -6.72 1.39 9.74
N VAL A 73 -6.27 0.97 8.57
CA VAL A 73 -7.05 0.27 7.53
C VAL A 73 -6.77 -1.23 7.49
N TYR A 74 -6.05 -1.76 8.48
CA TYR A 74 -5.64 -3.16 8.51
C TYR A 74 -6.82 -4.12 8.38
N ALA A 75 -6.73 -5.04 7.43
CA ALA A 75 -7.64 -6.16 7.25
C ALA A 75 -6.88 -7.36 6.70
N ILE A 76 -7.42 -8.57 6.89
CA ILE A 76 -6.99 -9.76 6.15
C ILE A 76 -8.09 -10.05 5.13
N VAL A 77 -7.74 -9.98 3.85
CA VAL A 77 -8.65 -10.18 2.72
C VAL A 77 -8.30 -11.53 2.09
N PRO A 78 -9.07 -12.60 2.38
CA PRO A 78 -8.78 -13.92 1.81
C PRO A 78 -8.92 -13.89 0.29
N ASP A 79 -7.96 -14.48 -0.41
CA ASP A 79 -8.13 -14.82 -1.82
C ASP A 79 -9.27 -15.84 -1.95
N SER A 80 -10.31 -15.43 -2.68
CA SER A 80 -11.48 -16.27 -2.98
C SER A 80 -11.67 -16.47 -4.48
N ASP A 81 -10.75 -15.96 -5.30
CA ASP A 81 -10.85 -16.00 -6.75
C ASP A 81 -10.05 -17.20 -7.30
N PRO A 82 -10.73 -18.22 -7.85
CA PRO A 82 -10.03 -19.35 -8.43
C PRO A 82 -9.27 -18.93 -9.70
N PRO A 83 -8.12 -19.57 -10.01
CA PRO A 83 -7.41 -19.29 -11.24
C PRO A 83 -8.24 -19.70 -12.46
N VAL A 84 -8.19 -18.89 -13.52
CA VAL A 84 -8.85 -19.18 -14.81
C VAL A 84 -7.78 -19.43 -15.87
N LEU A 85 -7.94 -20.49 -16.66
CA LEU A 85 -7.06 -20.77 -17.78
C LEU A 85 -7.33 -19.76 -18.90
N VAL A 86 -6.36 -18.89 -19.19
CA VAL A 86 -6.51 -17.82 -20.19
C VAL A 86 -6.23 -18.30 -21.62
N SER A 87 -5.35 -19.29 -21.79
CA SER A 87 -5.11 -19.99 -23.08
C SER A 87 -4.33 -21.29 -22.89
N VAL A 88 -4.43 -22.21 -23.87
CA VAL A 88 -3.53 -23.37 -24.05
C VAL A 88 -2.56 -23.07 -25.19
#